data_AF-A0A2W4Z662-F1
#
_entry.id   AF-A0A2W4Z662-F1
#
_cell.length_a   1.000
_cell.length_b   1.000
_cell.length_c   1.000
_cell.angle_alpha   90.00
_cell.angle_beta   90.00
_cell.angle_gamma   90.00
#
_symmetry.space_group_name_H-M   'P 1'
#
loop_
_entity.id
_entity.type
_entity.pdbx_description
1 polymer ?
#
loop_
_entity_poly.entity_id
_entity_poly.type
_entity_poly.pdbx_seq_one_letter_code
_entity_poly.pdbx_strand_id
1 'polypeptide(L)' 'IETFHGNVYLMGTARTEHELQRAAEIASVVGGVRRVVSFMQVRQPPTPYYAAAPSPPTPDYRAVQPDADGQMLAGSSQ' A
#
# COMPACT_ATOMS: atom_id res chain seq x y z
N ILE A 1 5.98 27.67 -3.39
CA ILE A 1 7.45 27.63 -3.25
C ILE A 1 7.87 28.94 -2.63
N GLU A 2 8.57 28.89 -1.50
CA GLU A 2 9.13 30.07 -0.83
C GLU A 2 10.65 29.99 -0.98
N THR A 3 11.28 31.06 -1.44
CA THR A 3 12.73 31.17 -1.63
C THR A 3 13.26 32.18 -0.61
N PHE A 4 14.05 31.71 0.36
CA PHE A 4 14.65 32.57 1.38
C PHE A 4 16.17 32.44 1.36
N HIS A 5 16.87 33.51 0.96
CA HIS A 5 18.33 33.57 0.94
C HIS A 5 19.00 32.45 0.11
N GLY A 6 18.33 32.01 -0.96
CA GLY A 6 18.78 30.90 -1.81
C GLY A 6 18.45 29.50 -1.27
N ASN A 7 17.72 29.39 -0.16
CA ASN A 7 17.17 28.12 0.30
C ASN A 7 15.78 27.91 -0.29
N VAL A 8 15.56 26.74 -0.88
CA VAL A 8 14.28 26.31 -1.45
C VAL A 8 13.71 25.20 -0.59
N TYR A 9 12.46 25.37 -0.18
CA TYR A 9 11.72 24.36 0.57
C TYR A 9 10.63 23.74 -0.31
N LEU A 10 10.75 22.44 -0.58
CA LEU A 10 9.73 21.68 -1.31
C LEU A 10 8.73 21.11 -0.30
N MET A 11 7.44 21.38 -0.52
CA MET A 11 6.35 20.93 0.34
C MET A 11 5.25 20.32 -0.54
N GLY A 12 4.55 19.31 -0.04
CA GLY A 12 3.46 18.65 -0.76
C GLY A 12 3.58 17.12 -0.77
N THR A 13 2.95 16.47 -1.75
CA THR A 13 3.01 15.02 -1.91
C THR A 13 3.56 14.64 -3.29
N ALA A 14 4.45 13.66 -3.34
CA ALA A 14 4.92 13.03 -4.57
C ALA A 14 4.26 11.66 -4.75
N ARG A 15 4.08 11.21 -5.99
CA ARG A 15 3.57 9.86 -6.29
C ARG A 15 4.66 8.79 -6.11
N THR A 16 5.90 9.17 -6.37
CA THR A 16 7.07 8.28 -6.28
C THR A 16 8.28 9.02 -5.73
N GLU A 17 9.28 8.26 -5.25
CA GLU A 17 10.57 8.82 -4.85
C GLU A 17 11.28 9.50 -6.03
N HIS A 18 11.15 8.95 -7.24
CA HIS A 18 11.74 9.54 -8.45
C HIS A 18 11.15 10.93 -8.77
N GLU A 19 9.84 11.12 -8.58
CA GLU A 19 9.22 12.44 -8.76
C GLU A 19 9.75 13.44 -7.73
N LEU A 20 9.93 13.01 -6.48
CA LEU A 20 10.54 13.83 -5.43
C LEU A 20 11.97 14.23 -5.79
N GLN A 21 12.79 13.26 -6.21
CA GLN A 21 14.18 13.47 -6.62
C GLN A 21 14.25 14.47 -7.78
N ARG A 22 13.45 14.25 -8.82
CA ARG A 22 13.40 15.12 -10.00
C ARG A 22 12.98 16.55 -9.65
N ALA A 23 12.02 16.72 -8.75
CA ALA A 23 11.63 18.06 -8.29
C ALA A 23 12.78 18.77 -7.55
N ALA A 24 13.54 18.04 -6.72
CA ALA A 24 14.71 18.58 -6.04
C ALA A 24 15.84 18.95 -7.01
N GLU A 25 16.10 18.11 -8.02
CA GLU A 25 17.09 18.39 -9.07
C GLU A 25 16.76 19.65 -9.85
N ILE A 26 15.52 19.78 -10.33
CA ILE A 26 15.06 20.96 -11.07
C ILE A 26 15.19 22.22 -10.20
N ALA A 27 14.82 22.16 -8.93
CA ALA A 27 14.98 23.28 -8.02
C ALA A 27 16.45 23.64 -7.80
N SER A 28 17.36 22.66 -7.73
CA SER A 28 18.78 22.88 -7.42
C SER A 28 19.55 23.62 -8.52
N VAL A 29 19.11 23.51 -9.77
CA VAL A 29 19.79 24.13 -10.93
C VAL A 29 19.36 25.57 -11.21
N VAL A 30 18.36 26.07 -10.48
CA VAL A 30 17.90 27.46 -10.64
C VAL A 30 18.96 28.42 -10.09
N GLY A 31 19.32 29.43 -10.88
CA GLY A 31 20.30 30.45 -10.50
C GLY A 31 19.95 31.11 -9.16
N GLY A 32 20.91 31.17 -8.24
CA GLY A 32 20.73 31.73 -6.90
C GLY A 32 20.26 30.71 -5.84
N VAL A 33 19.97 29.47 -6.21
CA VAL A 33 19.71 28.39 -5.26
C VAL A 33 21.03 27.90 -4.66
N ARG A 34 21.06 27.81 -3.33
CA ARG A 34 22.20 27.37 -2.51
C ARG A 34 21.91 26.05 -1.83
N ARG A 35 20.64 25.78 -1.50
CA ARG A 35 20.21 24.55 -0.84
C ARG A 35 18.75 24.26 -1.17
N VAL A 36 18.45 22.98 -1.37
CA VAL A 36 17.09 22.46 -1.48
C VAL A 36 16.83 21.56 -0.29
N VAL A 37 15.71 21.78 0.40
CA VAL A 37 15.23 20.94 1.51
C VAL A 37 13.84 20.44 1.14
N SER A 38 13.65 19.13 1.17
CA SER A 38 12.36 18.51 0.84
C SER A 38 11.63 18.07 2.11
N PHE A 39 10.40 18.52 2.25
CA PHE A 39 9.41 18.06 3.23
C PHE A 39 8.25 17.32 2.55
N MET A 40 8.45 16.87 1.30
CA MET A 40 7.40 16.20 0.56
C MET A 40 7.19 14.76 1.05
N GLN A 41 5.94 14.31 1.05
CA GLN A 41 5.58 12.93 1.39
C GLN A 41 5.32 12.11 0.13
N VAL A 42 5.94 10.93 0.03
CA VAL A 42 5.64 9.99 -1.06
C VAL A 42 4.34 9.25 -0.72
N ARG A 43 3.37 9.28 -1.63
CA ARG A 43 2.08 8.60 -1.45
C ARG A 43 2.32 7.09 -1.40
N GLN A 44 1.73 6.44 -0.41
CA GLN A 44 1.67 4.98 -0.41
C GLN A 44 0.74 4.51 -1.54
N PRO A 45 1.10 3.44 -2.26
CA PRO A 45 0.19 2.84 -3.21
C PRO A 45 -1.07 2.37 -2.47
N PRO A 46 -2.25 2.48 -3.10
CA PRO A 46 -3.48 2.00 -2.49
C PRO A 46 -3.34 0.50 -2.20
N THR A 47 -3.53 0.12 -0.93
CA THR A 47 -3.62 -1.29 -0.54
C THR A 47 -4.86 -1.89 -1.19
N PRO A 48 -4.74 -2.91 -2.04
CA PRO A 48 -5.91 -3.51 -2.66
C PRO A 48 -6.81 -4.15 -1.60
N TYR A 49 -8.13 -4.05 -1.81
CA TYR A 49 -9.14 -4.55 -0.87
C TYR A 49 -8.94 -6.03 -0.49
N TYR A 50 -8.51 -6.86 -1.45
CA TYR A 50 -8.24 -8.28 -1.22
C TYR A 50 -7.01 -8.55 -0.33
N ALA A 51 -6.08 -7.61 -0.20
CA ALA A 51 -4.94 -7.73 0.73
C ALA A 51 -5.34 -7.38 2.19
N ALA A 52 -6.45 -6.67 2.38
CA ALA A 52 -6.98 -6.29 3.68
C ALA A 52 -8.15 -7.18 4.14
N ALA A 53 -8.69 -8.03 3.25
CA ALA A 53 -9.76 -8.95 3.61
C ALA A 53 -9.21 -10.07 4.51
N PRO A 54 -9.87 -10.37 5.65
CA PRO A 54 -9.59 -11.60 6.38
C PRO A 54 -9.78 -12.78 5.43
N SER A 55 -8.89 -13.77 5.52
CA SER A 55 -9.01 -15.01 4.74
C SER A 55 -10.46 -15.53 4.86
N PRO A 56 -11.12 -15.91 3.76
CA PRO A 56 -12.44 -16.51 3.86
C PRO A 56 -12.36 -17.70 4.84
N PRO A 57 -13.37 -17.89 5.71
CA PRO A 57 -13.37 -19.04 6.60
C PRO A 57 -13.14 -20.28 5.76
N THR A 58 -12.12 -21.05 6.11
CA THR A 58 -11.85 -22.34 5.47
C THR A 58 -13.16 -23.11 5.50
N PRO A 59 -13.77 -23.45 4.35
CA PRO A 59 -14.95 -24.28 4.37
C PRO A 59 -14.58 -25.58 5.09
N ASP A 60 -15.28 -25.85 6.18
CA ASP A 60 -15.23 -27.16 6.84
C ASP A 60 -15.86 -28.14 5.86
N TYR A 61 -15.03 -28.61 4.91
CA TYR A 61 -15.36 -29.79 4.15
C TYR A 61 -15.32 -30.93 5.16
N ARG A 62 -16.47 -31.14 5.82
CA ARG A 62 -16.76 -32.35 6.57
C ARG A 62 -16.51 -33.48 5.58
N ALA A 63 -15.32 -34.06 5.66
CA ALA A 63 -14.97 -35.23 4.89
C ALA A 63 -16.10 -36.22 5.17
N VAL A 64 -16.87 -36.54 4.14
CA VAL A 64 -17.83 -37.62 4.18
C VAL A 64 -16.95 -38.84 4.40
N GLN A 65 -16.75 -39.24 5.65
CA GLN A 65 -16.03 -40.46 5.96
C GLN A 65 -16.97 -41.58 5.52
N PRO A 66 -16.62 -42.35 4.47
CA PRO A 66 -17.37 -43.55 4.19
C PRO A 66 -17.23 -44.42 5.45
N ASP A 67 -18.36 -44.78 6.05
CA ASP A 67 -18.38 -45.86 7.01
C ASP A 67 -17.86 -47.13 6.33
N ALA A 68 -17.22 -48.00 7.10
CA ALA A 68 -16.61 -49.23 6.58
C ALA A 68 -17.64 -50.21 5.97
N ASP A 69 -18.94 -49.88 6.06
CA ASP A 69 -20.07 -50.75 5.71
C ASP A 69 -21.03 -50.13 4.68
N GLY A 70 -20.73 -48.93 4.14
CA GLY A 70 -21.46 -48.34 3.01
C GLY A 70 -22.93 -48.00 3.26
N GLN A 71 -23.34 -47.66 4.49
CA GLN A 71 -24.70 -47.25 4.80
C GLN A 71 -24.80 -45.74 5.10
N MET A 72 -25.52 -45.05 4.21
CA MET A 72 -25.81 -43.61 4.28
C MET A 72 -26.84 -43.31 5.39
N LEU A 73 -26.38 -42.99 6.61
CA LEU A 73 -27.27 -42.50 7.68
C LEU A 73 -27.30 -40.97 7.70
N ALA A 74 -28.41 -40.39 7.22
CA ALA A 74 -28.68 -38.95 7.34
C ALA A 74 -28.85 -38.58 8.82
N GLY A 75 -27.86 -37.87 9.38
CA GLY A 75 -27.92 -37.34 10.74
C GLY A 75 -29.03 -36.29 10.86
N SER A 76 -30.07 -36.64 11.62
CA SER A 76 -31.16 -35.76 11.99
C SER A 76 -30.69 -34.72 12.98
N SER A 77 -31.05 -33.47 12.69
CA SER A 77 -30.89 -32.31 13.55
C SER A 77 -31.78 -32.43 14.79
N GLN A 78 -31.22 -32.18 15.97
CA GLN A 78 -31.98 -31.63 17.10
C GLN A 78 -31.11 -30.62 17.85
#